data_AF-A0A2D5S752-F1
#
_entry.id   AF-A0A2D5S752-F1
#
_cell.length_a   1.000
_cell.length_b   1.000
_cell.length_c   1.000
_cell.angle_alpha   90.00
_cell.angle_beta   90.00
_cell.angle_gamma   90.00
#
_symmetry.space_group_name_H-M   'P 1'
#
loop_
_entity.id
_entity.type
_entity.pdbx_description
1 polymer ?
#
loop_
_entity_poly.entity_id
_entity_poly.type
_entity_poly.pdbx_seq_one_letter_code
_entity_poly.pdbx_strand_id
1 'polypeptide(L)'
;MNTPRRFVLLFVASVFAVNLPFAATATADSNNTPPEGFNALFNGKDLSGWKGLVANPKKRAEMSSDQLAAEQEKADANMRAHWKVVDGVIVFDGKGKSLCTARDYRNFELYVDWKIKDKG
;
A
#
# COMPACT_ATOMS: atom_id res chain seq x y z
N MET A 1 -22.53 49.81 54.85
CA MET A 1 -21.65 48.71 55.30
C MET A 1 -22.07 47.45 54.55
N ASN A 2 -21.20 46.98 53.66
CA ASN A 2 -21.43 45.85 52.75
C ASN A 2 -21.16 44.52 53.45
N THR A 3 -22.07 43.55 53.28
CA THR A 3 -21.72 42.12 53.25
C THR A 3 -22.66 41.36 52.29
N PRO A 4 -22.14 40.58 51.32
CA PRO A 4 -22.92 39.94 50.24
C PRO A 4 -23.12 38.42 50.46
N ARG A 5 -24.12 37.81 49.81
CA ARG A 5 -24.19 36.35 49.58
C ARG A 5 -25.22 36.03 48.48
N ARG A 6 -24.80 35.98 47.22
CA ARG A 6 -24.37 34.78 46.44
C ARG A 6 -25.54 34.00 45.83
N PHE A 7 -25.78 34.32 44.56
CA PHE A 7 -26.44 33.51 43.53
C PHE A 7 -25.92 32.07 43.54
N VAL A 8 -26.83 31.10 43.43
CA VAL A 8 -26.51 29.73 43.00
C VAL A 8 -27.37 29.46 41.77
N LEU A 9 -26.76 29.54 40.59
CA LEU A 9 -27.32 28.98 39.35
C LEU A 9 -26.58 27.66 39.09
N LEU A 10 -27.31 26.55 39.15
CA LEU A 10 -26.85 25.23 38.72
C LEU A 10 -26.76 25.21 37.19
N PHE A 11 -25.55 25.18 36.64
CA PHE A 11 -25.32 24.80 35.24
C PHE A 11 -25.13 23.27 35.18
N VAL A 12 -26.07 22.58 34.54
CA VAL A 12 -25.88 21.18 34.15
C VAL A 12 -25.05 21.18 32.87
N ALA A 13 -23.78 20.77 32.97
CA ALA A 13 -22.91 20.60 31.81
C ALA A 13 -23.16 19.23 31.18
N SER A 14 -23.85 19.21 30.04
CA SER A 14 -23.94 18.02 29.17
C SER A 14 -22.59 17.77 28.52
N VAL A 15 -21.95 16.65 28.87
CA VAL A 15 -20.71 16.19 28.22
C VAL A 15 -21.06 15.52 26.90
N PHE A 16 -20.82 16.21 25.78
CA PHE A 16 -20.77 15.58 24.47
C PHE A 16 -19.39 14.91 24.31
N ALA A 17 -19.36 13.58 24.42
CA ALA A 17 -18.18 12.80 24.07
C ALA A 17 -17.95 12.86 22.56
N VAL A 18 -16.98 13.67 22.12
CA VAL A 18 -16.52 13.68 20.73
C VAL A 18 -15.78 12.37 20.47
N ASN A 19 -16.46 11.43 19.80
CA ASN A 19 -15.82 10.26 19.20
C ASN A 19 -15.02 10.72 17.98
N LEU A 20 -13.75 11.06 18.16
CA LEU A 20 -12.82 11.17 17.04
C LEU A 20 -12.49 9.75 16.55
N PRO A 21 -12.73 9.41 15.27
CA PRO A 21 -12.18 8.19 14.72
C PRO A 21 -10.66 8.32 14.77
N PHE A 22 -10.01 7.40 15.48
CA PHE A 22 -8.56 7.22 15.42
C PHE A 22 -8.23 6.76 14.01
N ALA A 23 -7.93 7.71 13.11
CA ALA A 23 -7.31 7.40 11.85
C ALA A 23 -5.92 6.86 12.17
N ALA A 24 -5.78 5.53 12.12
CA ALA A 24 -4.48 4.88 12.21
C ALA A 24 -3.64 5.37 11.03
N THR A 25 -2.79 6.36 11.28
CA THR A 25 -1.75 6.74 10.35
C THR A 25 -0.79 5.57 10.27
N ALA A 26 -0.93 4.73 9.24
CA ALA A 26 0.12 3.79 8.87
C ALA A 26 1.39 4.61 8.62
N THR A 27 2.30 4.58 9.58
CA THR A 27 3.61 5.20 9.46
C THR A 27 4.31 4.50 8.32
N ALA A 28 4.60 5.24 7.24
CA ALA A 28 5.48 4.74 6.19
C ALA A 28 6.81 4.39 6.86
N ASP A 29 7.16 3.10 6.82
CA ASP A 29 8.34 2.56 7.45
C ASP A 29 9.60 3.24 6.87
N SER A 30 10.60 3.56 7.70
CA SER A 30 11.80 4.31 7.26
C SER A 30 12.56 3.62 6.12
N ASN A 31 12.32 2.32 5.98
CA ASN A 31 12.93 1.43 5.00
C ASN A 31 12.54 1.72 3.53
N ASN A 32 11.49 2.50 3.28
CA ASN A 32 11.03 2.82 1.91
C ASN A 32 11.32 4.27 1.49
N THR A 33 12.48 4.80 1.89
CA THR A 33 12.97 6.11 1.45
C THR A 33 13.98 5.92 0.32
N PRO A 34 13.71 6.36 -0.91
CA PRO A 34 14.65 6.18 -2.02
C PRO A 34 15.89 7.08 -1.83
N PRO A 35 17.09 6.65 -2.25
CA PRO A 35 18.26 7.52 -2.32
C PRO A 35 18.06 8.70 -3.27
N GLU A 36 18.93 9.72 -3.17
CA GLU A 36 18.90 10.85 -4.10
C GLU A 36 19.02 10.38 -5.56
N GLY A 37 18.18 10.92 -6.43
CA GLY A 37 18.11 10.51 -7.85
C GLY A 37 17.25 9.28 -8.13
N PHE A 38 16.76 8.56 -7.11
CA PHE A 38 15.85 7.42 -7.27
C PHE A 38 14.39 7.82 -7.09
N ASN A 39 13.51 7.22 -7.90
CA ASN A 39 12.07 7.33 -7.72
C ASN A 39 11.56 6.11 -6.97
N ALA A 40 10.73 6.32 -5.93
CA ALA A 40 10.12 5.22 -5.19
C ALA A 40 9.16 4.42 -6.09
N LEU A 41 9.47 3.14 -6.34
CA LEU A 41 8.57 2.22 -7.04
C LEU A 41 7.47 1.66 -6.14
N PHE A 42 7.77 1.51 -4.85
CA PHE A 42 6.83 1.05 -3.85
C PHE A 42 6.46 2.21 -2.93
N ASN A 43 5.19 2.26 -2.51
CA ASN A 43 4.66 3.37 -1.72
C ASN A 43 4.56 3.07 -0.22
N GLY A 44 4.99 1.88 0.23
CA GLY A 44 4.92 1.47 1.64
C GLY A 44 3.53 1.03 2.12
N LYS A 45 2.51 1.06 1.27
CA LYS A 45 1.10 0.94 1.68
C LYS A 45 0.35 -0.15 0.94
N ASP A 46 0.50 -0.20 -0.37
CA ASP A 46 -0.26 -1.10 -1.24
C ASP A 46 0.49 -1.42 -2.53
N LEU A 47 -0.15 -2.20 -3.40
CA LEU A 47 0.41 -2.62 -4.69
C LEU A 47 0.08 -1.63 -5.82
N SER A 48 -0.28 -0.39 -5.53
CA SER A 48 -0.42 0.65 -6.57
C SER A 48 0.88 0.79 -7.34
N GLY A 49 0.78 0.85 -8.67
CA GLY A 49 1.96 0.84 -9.54
C GLY A 49 2.51 -0.56 -9.84
N TRP A 50 1.87 -1.62 -9.36
CA TRP A 50 2.19 -3.01 -9.66
C TRP A 50 1.02 -3.73 -10.34
N LYS A 51 1.33 -4.75 -11.16
CA LYS A 51 0.37 -5.60 -11.87
C LYS A 51 0.86 -7.05 -11.89
N GLY A 52 -0.03 -8.00 -12.17
CA GLY A 52 0.37 -9.39 -12.40
C GLY A 52 1.15 -9.55 -13.70
N LEU A 53 2.16 -10.41 -13.72
CA LEU A 53 2.93 -10.67 -14.94
C LEU A 53 2.14 -11.57 -15.90
N VAL A 54 1.77 -11.03 -17.06
CA VAL A 54 1.11 -11.79 -18.13
C VAL A 54 2.14 -12.47 -19.03
N ALA A 55 2.16 -13.80 -18.99
CA ALA A 55 2.98 -14.65 -19.85
C ALA A 55 4.48 -14.26 -19.90
N ASN A 56 5.21 -14.79 -20.88
CA ASN A 56 6.58 -14.36 -21.16
C ASN A 56 6.57 -13.21 -22.19
N PRO A 57 7.68 -12.45 -22.34
CA PRO A 57 7.72 -11.27 -23.21
C PRO A 57 7.35 -11.56 -24.67
N LYS A 58 7.78 -12.70 -25.22
CA LYS A 58 7.47 -13.08 -26.61
C LYS A 58 5.97 -13.30 -26.80
N LYS A 59 5.36 -14.16 -25.99
CA LYS A 59 3.94 -14.47 -26.08
C LYS A 59 3.08 -13.24 -25.80
N ARG A 60 3.48 -12.40 -24.83
CA ARG A 60 2.77 -11.16 -24.51
C ARG A 60 2.75 -10.19 -25.70
N ALA A 61 3.84 -10.09 -26.46
CA ALA A 61 3.93 -9.22 -27.64
C ALA A 61 3.08 -9.71 -28.82
N GLU A 62 2.76 -11.00 -28.87
CA GLU A 62 1.93 -11.63 -29.90
C GLU A 62 0.41 -11.52 -29.61
N MET A 63 0.01 -11.12 -28.39
CA MET A 63 -1.40 -10.99 -28.01
C MET A 63 -2.04 -9.73 -28.61
N SER A 64 -3.32 -9.83 -28.97
CA SER A 64 -4.14 -8.65 -29.24
C SER A 64 -4.38 -7.85 -27.95
N SER A 65 -4.78 -6.59 -28.09
CA SER A 65 -5.12 -5.75 -26.94
C SER A 65 -6.20 -6.37 -26.04
N ASP A 66 -7.24 -6.96 -26.64
CA ASP A 66 -8.37 -7.56 -25.91
C ASP A 66 -7.95 -8.85 -25.19
N GLN A 67 -7.14 -9.68 -25.84
CA GLN A 67 -6.55 -10.86 -25.22
C GLN A 67 -5.64 -10.48 -24.05
N LEU A 68 -4.80 -9.47 -24.24
CA LEU A 68 -3.89 -8.99 -23.21
C LEU A 68 -4.67 -8.43 -22.01
N ALA A 69 -5.74 -7.66 -22.24
CA ALA A 69 -6.58 -7.13 -21.18
C ALA A 69 -7.23 -8.24 -20.36
N ALA A 70 -7.84 -9.24 -21.02
CA ALA A 70 -8.47 -10.37 -20.34
C ALA A 70 -7.46 -11.23 -19.55
N GLU A 71 -6.25 -11.44 -20.08
CA GLU A 71 -5.19 -12.15 -19.36
C GLU A 71 -4.59 -11.30 -18.23
N GLN A 72 -4.55 -9.98 -18.38
CA GLN A 72 -4.10 -9.06 -17.33
C GLN A 72 -5.04 -9.10 -16.13
N GLU A 73 -6.36 -9.13 -16.33
CA GLU A 73 -7.32 -9.27 -15.23
C GLU A 73 -7.08 -10.55 -14.41
N LYS A 74 -6.80 -11.67 -15.09
CA LYS A 74 -6.48 -12.95 -14.43
C LYS A 74 -5.15 -12.87 -13.68
N ALA A 75 -4.12 -12.29 -14.29
CA ALA A 75 -2.81 -12.13 -13.67
C ALA A 75 -2.89 -11.21 -12.44
N ASP A 76 -3.65 -10.13 -12.53
CA ASP A 76 -3.86 -9.17 -11.44
C ASP A 76 -4.66 -9.80 -10.29
N ALA A 77 -5.66 -10.61 -10.59
CA ALA A 77 -6.39 -11.38 -9.58
C ALA A 77 -5.47 -12.37 -8.87
N ASN A 78 -4.62 -13.10 -9.61
CA ASN A 78 -3.63 -13.99 -9.01
C ASN A 78 -2.61 -13.22 -8.15
N MET A 79 -2.11 -12.07 -8.63
CA MET A 79 -1.22 -11.21 -7.87
C MET A 79 -1.84 -10.81 -6.54
N ARG A 80 -3.07 -10.27 -6.54
CA ARG A 80 -3.77 -9.84 -5.33
C ARG A 80 -4.08 -10.97 -4.34
N ALA A 81 -4.16 -12.22 -4.83
CA ALA A 81 -4.36 -13.38 -3.96
C ALA A 81 -3.09 -13.77 -3.18
N HIS A 82 -1.90 -13.58 -3.78
CA HIS A 82 -0.64 -14.19 -3.32
C HIS A 82 0.47 -13.20 -2.95
N TRP A 83 0.33 -11.94 -3.35
CA TRP A 83 1.19 -10.83 -2.95
C TRP A 83 0.41 -9.87 -2.07
N LYS A 84 1.01 -9.49 -0.95
CA LYS A 84 0.37 -8.61 0.04
C LYS A 84 1.38 -7.60 0.56
N VAL A 85 0.89 -6.45 0.97
CA VAL A 85 1.70 -5.54 1.79
C VAL A 85 1.45 -5.85 3.25
N VAL A 86 2.51 -6.17 3.98
CA VAL A 86 2.47 -6.44 5.42
C VAL A 86 3.58 -5.61 6.05
N ASP A 87 3.23 -4.76 7.01
CA ASP A 87 4.15 -3.89 7.73
C ASP A 87 5.10 -3.12 6.81
N GLY A 88 4.56 -2.54 5.73
CA GLY A 88 5.36 -1.76 4.79
C GLY A 88 6.32 -2.59 3.93
N VAL A 89 6.06 -3.89 3.74
CA VAL A 89 6.86 -4.79 2.89
C VAL A 89 5.97 -5.57 1.94
N ILE A 90 6.39 -5.73 0.68
CA ILE A 90 5.73 -6.62 -0.28
C ILE A 90 6.12 -8.07 0.05
N VAL A 91 5.14 -8.88 0.46
CA VAL A 91 5.31 -10.26 0.90
C VAL A 91 4.64 -11.22 -0.08
N PHE A 92 5.40 -12.23 -0.52
CA PHE A 92 4.91 -13.37 -1.28
C PHE A 92 4.55 -14.55 -0.35
N ASP A 93 3.47 -15.26 -0.66
CA ASP A 93 3.03 -16.46 0.07
C ASP A 93 3.55 -17.78 -0.52
N GLY A 94 4.23 -17.74 -1.68
CA GLY A 94 4.78 -18.92 -2.35
C GLY A 94 3.83 -19.64 -3.32
N LYS A 95 2.58 -19.19 -3.48
CA LYS A 95 1.54 -19.93 -4.24
C LYS A 95 1.11 -19.27 -5.55
N GLY A 96 1.52 -18.03 -5.81
CA GLY A 96 1.13 -17.24 -6.98
C GLY A 96 2.14 -17.18 -8.12
N LYS A 97 1.93 -16.22 -9.01
CA LYS A 97 2.84 -15.83 -10.09
C LYS A 97 3.55 -14.53 -9.75
N SER A 98 4.60 -14.20 -10.50
CA SER A 98 5.33 -12.94 -10.34
C SER A 98 4.43 -11.73 -10.55
N LEU A 99 4.67 -10.66 -9.77
CA LEU A 99 4.23 -9.32 -10.10
C LEU A 99 5.28 -8.61 -10.97
N CYS A 100 4.87 -7.52 -11.61
CA CYS A 100 5.76 -6.57 -12.28
C CYS A 100 5.26 -5.14 -12.10
N THR A 101 6.10 -4.16 -12.42
CA THR A 101 5.67 -2.75 -12.41
C THR A 101 4.58 -2.53 -13.47
N ALA A 102 3.59 -1.71 -13.14
CA ALA A 102 2.55 -1.33 -14.09
C ALA A 102 3.14 -0.57 -15.28
N ARG A 103 4.13 0.30 -14.98
CA ARG A 103 4.94 1.04 -15.95
C ARG A 103 6.10 0.20 -16.49
N ASP A 104 6.40 0.38 -17.78
CA ASP A 104 7.58 -0.20 -18.42
C ASP A 104 8.78 0.76 -18.32
N TYR A 105 9.97 0.19 -18.11
CA TYR A 105 11.25 0.90 -18.06
C TYR A 105 12.22 0.29 -19.07
N ARG A 106 13.19 1.09 -19.54
CA ARG A 106 14.25 0.61 -20.45
C ARG A 106 15.60 0.64 -19.77
N ASN A 107 16.29 1.78 -19.82
CA ASN A 107 17.56 1.98 -19.14
C ASN A 107 17.24 2.47 -17.74
N PHE A 108 17.51 1.66 -16.73
CA PHE A 108 17.22 1.99 -15.34
C PHE A 108 18.27 1.41 -14.41
N GLU A 109 18.35 2.01 -13.24
CA GLU A 109 19.03 1.46 -12.06
C GLU A 109 17.94 1.08 -11.05
N LEU A 110 18.06 -0.11 -10.46
CA LEU A 110 17.10 -0.63 -9.49
C LEU A 110 17.80 -0.84 -8.14
N TYR A 111 17.35 -0.10 -7.13
CA TYR A 111 17.73 -0.29 -5.75
C TYR A 111 16.63 -1.05 -5.03
N VAL A 112 16.95 -2.21 -4.45
CA VAL A 112 15.97 -3.07 -3.77
C VAL A 112 16.61 -3.84 -2.62
N ASP A 113 15.99 -3.75 -1.45
CA ASP A 113 16.25 -4.66 -0.33
C ASP A 113 15.27 -5.83 -0.38
N TRP A 114 15.78 -7.03 -0.14
CA TRP A 114 14.97 -8.24 -0.15
C TRP A 114 15.40 -9.21 0.96
N LYS A 115 14.45 -10.04 1.38
CA LYS A 115 14.67 -11.10 2.35
C LYS A 115 13.92 -12.36 1.94
N ILE A 116 14.63 -13.48 1.93
CA ILE A 116 14.05 -14.82 1.74
C ILE A 116 13.67 -15.39 3.11
N LYS A 117 12.52 -16.08 3.19
CA LYS A 117 12.09 -16.76 4.43
C LYS A 117 12.89 -18.05 4.60
N ASP A 118 12.90 -18.61 5.80
CA ASP A 118 13.74 -19.77 6.17
C ASP A 118 13.60 -21.00 5.25
N LYS A 119 12.52 -21.10 4.46
CA LYS A 119 12.23 -22.22 3.57
C LYS A 119 12.37 -21.91 2.07
N GLY A 120 12.96 -20.76 1.71
CA GLY A 120 12.97 -20.27 0.33
C GLY A 120 11.66 -19.58 0.00
#